data_AF-A0A3G1KUV1-F1
#
_entry.id   AF-A0A3G1KUV1-F1
#
_cell.length_a   1.000
_cell.length_b   1.000
_cell.length_c   1.000
_cell.angle_alpha   90.00
_cell.angle_beta   90.00
_cell.angle_gamma   90.00
#
_symmetry.space_group_name_H-M   'P 1'
#
loop_
_entity.id
_entity.type
_entity.pdbx_description
1 polymer ?
#
loop_
_entity_poly.entity_id
_entity_poly.type
_entity_poly.pdbx_seq_one_letter_code
_entity_poly.pdbx_strand_id
1 'polypeptide(L)'
;MEIKIDSLKVKHISFRAGGLVLLLLTGIGIWILSNTMQARHQVDLLENMLQAEKYQEARGVFEGLKKYGGTYSEQAANHITEALAGQMEAVFSQALKGDPVSPAKIQGLKQFPEQFSPLLDAELTKVTNLYWDQKITYSMLAEELGVLQSITGKTTELAKYQYLARAEMLRRQYAYDEAEQVLDEALQTYPGDPLLTSRLTQCWKEAGQLVPYDGPIPHLFFHPLIVYPELAFDEDNLAQGYEDYFITVHEFNRILDALYKNNYLLIGLDTVFAKSEEKGKPVLVKKKLYLPPGKKPLIISIDDLNYYEYMLKNGNAHKLILDGKGNIAVLSFTPQGEKVISRDLEIIPILDQFVEKHPDFSWQGEKGIIALTGYQGVLGYRTQDGSPSAEQEKKEVLPVIRHLKETGWSFASHGYGHLDAAKVSYKIFVRDTLRWKEEVESLTGATNIYIYPFGSKVLPGDAKFRYLLDSGFQVLCSVGPTEYLKSTPAYAMMDRRHIDGLAFYYQRDRLRNFFDTESVTDPMRPVQK
;
A
#
# COMPACT_ATOMS: atom_id res chain seq x y z
N MET A 1 -107.39 34.19 -53.32
CA MET A 1 -106.98 35.46 -52.68
C MET A 1 -105.48 35.56 -52.88
N GLU A 2 -105.07 36.19 -53.97
CA GLU A 2 -103.69 36.66 -54.14
C GLU A 2 -103.39 37.72 -53.08
N ILE A 3 -102.14 37.85 -52.65
CA ILE A 3 -101.33 39.07 -52.84
C ILE A 3 -100.00 38.99 -52.05
N LYS A 4 -98.94 39.18 -52.85
CA LYS A 4 -97.64 39.84 -52.63
C LYS A 4 -96.65 39.35 -51.58
N ILE A 5 -95.54 38.90 -52.14
CA ILE A 5 -94.17 39.06 -51.64
C ILE A 5 -93.81 40.55 -51.74
N ASP A 6 -93.26 41.12 -50.66
CA ASP A 6 -92.39 42.28 -50.75
C ASP A 6 -91.25 42.22 -49.71
N SER A 7 -90.10 42.67 -50.19
CA SER A 7 -88.74 42.48 -49.68
C SER A 7 -88.40 43.20 -48.36
N LEU A 8 -87.54 42.61 -47.52
CA LEU A 8 -86.75 43.35 -46.52
C LEU A 8 -85.38 42.70 -46.23
N LYS A 9 -84.37 43.30 -46.88
CA LYS A 9 -82.95 43.52 -46.53
C LYS A 9 -82.24 42.61 -45.51
N VAL A 10 -81.16 42.03 -46.04
CA VAL A 10 -79.98 41.43 -45.39
C VAL A 10 -79.48 42.20 -44.15
N LYS A 11 -79.29 41.48 -43.03
CA LYS A 11 -78.20 41.75 -42.07
C LYS A 11 -77.30 40.51 -42.01
N HIS A 12 -76.12 40.65 -42.63
CA HIS A 12 -74.98 39.77 -42.39
C HIS A 12 -74.61 39.82 -40.90
N ILE A 13 -74.82 38.72 -40.18
CA ILE A 13 -74.06 38.43 -38.96
C ILE A 13 -72.97 37.45 -39.37
N SER A 14 -71.73 37.94 -39.36
CA SER A 14 -70.56 37.20 -39.77
C SER A 14 -70.25 36.07 -38.78
N PHE A 15 -70.31 34.83 -39.27
CA PHE A 15 -69.58 33.69 -38.71
C PHE A 15 -68.07 33.99 -38.83
N ARG A 16 -67.48 34.71 -37.88
CA ARG A 16 -66.02 34.93 -37.84
C ARG A 16 -65.34 34.64 -36.50
N ALA A 17 -66.08 34.42 -35.42
CA ALA A 17 -65.49 34.15 -34.11
C ALA A 17 -65.29 32.63 -33.80
N GLY A 18 -66.20 31.74 -34.23
CA GLY A 18 -66.13 30.31 -33.91
C GLY A 18 -65.04 29.52 -34.67
N GLY A 19 -64.78 29.88 -35.93
CA GLY A 19 -63.72 29.25 -36.73
C GLY A 19 -62.30 29.61 -36.27
N LEU A 20 -62.12 30.82 -35.72
CA LEU A 20 -60.82 31.27 -35.21
C LEU A 20 -60.45 30.55 -33.90
N VAL A 21 -61.43 30.33 -33.02
CA VAL A 21 -61.24 29.58 -31.76
C VAL A 21 -60.97 28.10 -32.03
N LEU A 22 -61.67 27.49 -33.00
CA LEU A 22 -61.43 26.09 -33.38
C LEU A 22 -60.07 25.89 -34.07
N LEU A 23 -59.64 26.84 -34.93
CA LEU A 23 -58.29 26.85 -35.54
C LEU A 23 -57.17 27.10 -34.53
N LEU A 24 -57.41 27.94 -33.52
CA LEU A 24 -56.46 28.15 -32.42
C LEU A 24 -56.35 26.89 -31.55
N LEU A 25 -57.47 26.23 -31.23
CA LEU A 25 -57.46 24.99 -30.44
C LEU A 25 -56.83 23.81 -31.20
N THR A 26 -57.06 23.67 -32.51
CA THR A 26 -56.40 22.64 -33.33
C THR A 26 -54.92 22.96 -33.55
N GLY A 27 -54.56 24.23 -33.77
CA GLY A 27 -53.17 24.66 -33.88
C GLY A 27 -52.38 24.44 -32.58
N ILE A 28 -52.97 24.75 -31.43
CA ILE A 28 -52.39 24.46 -30.11
C ILE A 28 -52.29 22.95 -29.89
N GLY A 29 -53.31 22.18 -30.25
CA GLY A 29 -53.29 20.71 -30.14
C GLY A 29 -52.21 20.05 -31.00
N ILE A 30 -52.03 20.49 -32.25
CA ILE A 30 -50.97 20.00 -33.16
C ILE A 30 -49.59 20.39 -32.65
N TRP A 31 -49.43 21.61 -32.15
CA TRP A 31 -48.17 22.08 -31.58
C TRP A 31 -47.79 21.30 -30.31
N ILE A 32 -48.76 21.04 -29.42
CA ILE A 32 -48.56 20.20 -28.22
C ILE A 32 -48.18 18.77 -28.64
N LEU A 33 -48.91 18.13 -29.56
CA LEU A 33 -48.62 16.78 -30.05
C LEU A 33 -47.23 16.69 -30.71
N SER A 34 -46.86 17.68 -31.52
CA SER A 34 -45.56 17.73 -32.19
C SER A 34 -44.41 17.87 -31.19
N ASN A 35 -44.53 18.76 -30.19
CA ASN A 35 -43.53 18.89 -29.12
C ASN A 35 -43.42 17.60 -28.29
N THR A 36 -44.55 16.95 -28.03
CA THR A 36 -44.61 15.70 -27.25
C THR A 36 -43.91 14.55 -27.99
N MET A 37 -44.14 14.41 -29.30
CA MET A 37 -43.44 13.41 -30.12
C MET A 37 -41.94 13.70 -30.23
N GLN A 38 -41.58 14.98 -30.38
CA GLN A 38 -40.17 15.39 -30.46
C GLN A 38 -39.44 15.12 -29.13
N ALA A 39 -40.07 15.41 -27.98
CA ALA A 39 -39.50 15.10 -26.67
C ALA A 39 -39.29 13.59 -26.47
N ARG A 40 -40.28 12.75 -26.82
CA ARG A 40 -40.13 11.28 -26.76
C ARG A 40 -38.96 10.78 -27.61
N HIS A 41 -38.88 11.23 -28.86
CA HIS A 41 -37.79 10.83 -29.74
C HIS A 41 -36.41 11.23 -29.20
N GLN A 42 -36.30 12.39 -28.55
CA GLN A 42 -35.06 12.82 -27.92
C GLN A 42 -34.71 11.97 -26.70
N VAL A 43 -35.70 11.50 -25.92
CA VAL A 43 -35.46 10.53 -24.83
C VAL A 43 -34.95 9.19 -25.38
N ASP A 44 -35.57 8.65 -26.44
CA ASP A 44 -35.11 7.41 -27.07
C ASP A 44 -33.69 7.55 -27.63
N LEU A 45 -33.38 8.71 -28.24
CA LEU A 45 -32.04 9.00 -28.75
C LEU A 45 -31.01 9.07 -27.62
N LEU A 46 -31.37 9.70 -26.50
CA LEU A 46 -30.53 9.76 -25.30
C LEU A 46 -30.22 8.35 -24.79
N GLU A 47 -31.23 7.50 -24.65
CA GLU A 47 -31.06 6.12 -24.18
C GLU A 47 -30.10 5.32 -25.09
N ASN A 48 -30.28 5.41 -26.41
CA ASN A 48 -29.39 4.78 -27.39
C ASN A 48 -27.93 5.30 -27.28
N MET A 49 -27.75 6.60 -27.05
CA MET A 49 -26.43 7.19 -26.85
C MET A 49 -25.77 6.71 -25.56
N LEU A 50 -26.53 6.59 -24.47
CA LEU A 50 -26.04 6.06 -23.19
C LEU A 50 -25.61 4.58 -23.33
N GLN A 51 -26.43 3.75 -23.99
CA GLN A 51 -26.09 2.35 -24.26
C GLN A 51 -24.84 2.20 -25.15
N ALA A 52 -24.60 3.15 -26.06
CA ALA A 52 -23.40 3.20 -26.89
C ALA A 52 -22.18 3.89 -26.22
N GLU A 53 -22.26 4.20 -24.93
CA GLU A 53 -21.25 4.91 -24.14
C GLU A 53 -20.88 6.32 -24.69
N LYS A 54 -21.78 6.95 -25.43
CA LYS A 54 -21.59 8.29 -26.04
C LYS A 54 -22.04 9.41 -25.10
N TYR A 55 -21.48 9.45 -23.89
CA TYR A 55 -21.93 10.36 -22.81
C TYR A 55 -21.83 11.85 -23.15
N GLN A 56 -20.86 12.27 -23.97
CA GLN A 56 -20.75 13.66 -24.44
C GLN A 56 -21.89 14.06 -25.36
N GLU A 57 -22.23 13.19 -26.33
CA GLU A 57 -23.35 13.41 -27.25
C GLU A 57 -24.68 13.37 -26.47
N ALA A 58 -24.83 12.40 -25.56
CA ALA A 58 -25.97 12.26 -24.67
C ALA A 58 -26.22 13.53 -23.83
N ARG A 59 -25.15 14.16 -23.32
CA ARG A 59 -25.25 15.41 -22.56
C ARG A 59 -25.87 16.53 -23.38
N GLY A 60 -25.48 16.66 -24.65
CA GLY A 60 -26.07 17.64 -25.57
C GLY A 60 -27.57 17.44 -25.76
N VAL A 61 -28.02 16.18 -25.91
CA VAL A 61 -29.44 15.83 -26.01
C VAL A 61 -30.18 16.13 -24.72
N PHE A 62 -29.61 15.79 -23.56
CA PHE A 62 -30.20 16.06 -22.25
C PHE A 62 -30.41 17.56 -21.98
N GLU A 63 -29.42 18.41 -22.28
CA GLU A 63 -29.59 19.86 -22.16
C GLU A 63 -30.70 20.39 -23.09
N GLY A 64 -30.81 19.82 -24.29
CA GLY A 64 -31.89 20.10 -25.22
C GLY A 64 -33.27 19.67 -24.71
N LEU A 65 -33.35 18.63 -23.88
CA LEU A 65 -34.59 18.12 -23.28
C LEU A 65 -35.13 19.01 -22.16
N LYS A 66 -34.26 19.75 -21.45
CA LYS A 66 -34.67 20.66 -20.36
C LYS A 66 -35.68 21.71 -20.81
N LYS A 67 -35.67 22.11 -22.09
CA LYS A 67 -36.62 23.10 -22.65
C LYS A 67 -38.07 22.59 -22.71
N TYR A 68 -38.29 21.28 -22.69
CA TYR A 68 -39.63 20.70 -22.72
C TYR A 68 -40.26 20.59 -21.32
N GLY A 69 -39.46 20.68 -20.25
CA GLY A 69 -39.90 20.64 -18.85
C GLY A 69 -40.65 19.35 -18.45
N GLY A 70 -40.94 19.21 -17.15
CA GLY A 70 -41.81 18.15 -16.62
C GLY A 70 -41.28 16.73 -16.82
N THR A 71 -42.18 15.80 -17.16
CA THR A 71 -41.98 14.33 -17.16
C THR A 71 -40.86 13.85 -18.07
N TYR A 72 -40.60 14.49 -19.21
CA TYR A 72 -39.55 14.03 -20.15
C TYR A 72 -38.14 14.31 -19.66
N SER A 73 -37.93 15.44 -18.99
CA SER A 73 -36.64 15.76 -18.38
C SER A 73 -36.34 14.84 -17.19
N GLU A 74 -37.37 14.49 -16.43
CA GLU A 74 -37.27 13.54 -15.31
C GLU A 74 -36.99 12.11 -15.81
N GLN A 75 -37.71 11.65 -16.84
CA GLN A 75 -37.45 10.36 -17.47
C GLN A 75 -36.02 10.27 -18.02
N ALA A 76 -35.55 11.32 -18.71
CA ALA A 76 -34.19 11.39 -19.20
C ALA A 76 -33.13 11.35 -18.07
N ALA A 77 -33.38 12.06 -16.97
CA ALA A 77 -32.51 12.02 -15.80
C ALA A 77 -32.45 10.63 -15.16
N ASN A 78 -33.57 9.89 -15.13
CA ASN A 78 -33.61 8.51 -14.64
C ASN A 78 -32.78 7.58 -15.53
N HIS A 79 -32.94 7.64 -16.85
CA HIS A 79 -32.14 6.85 -17.79
C HIS A 79 -30.64 7.15 -17.66
N ILE A 80 -30.26 8.43 -17.48
CA ILE A 80 -28.87 8.81 -17.20
C ILE A 80 -28.40 8.18 -15.89
N THR A 81 -29.19 8.28 -14.81
CA THR A 81 -28.83 7.74 -13.49
C THR A 81 -28.62 6.23 -13.54
N GLU A 82 -29.50 5.49 -14.22
CA GLU A 82 -29.36 4.04 -14.43
C GLU A 82 -28.10 3.69 -15.23
N ALA A 83 -27.84 4.42 -16.33
CA ALA A 83 -26.64 4.21 -17.14
C ALA A 83 -25.35 4.51 -16.36
N LEU A 84 -25.34 5.59 -15.58
CA LEU A 84 -24.22 5.95 -14.71
C LEU A 84 -24.00 4.89 -13.63
N ALA A 85 -25.05 4.36 -13.01
CA ALA A 85 -24.93 3.30 -12.01
C ALA A 85 -24.27 2.04 -12.58
N GLY A 86 -24.69 1.60 -13.77
CA GLY A 86 -24.06 0.46 -14.45
C GLY A 86 -22.61 0.73 -14.86
N GLN A 87 -22.31 1.94 -15.34
CA GLN A 87 -20.94 2.34 -15.66
C GLN A 87 -20.05 2.38 -14.40
N MET A 88 -20.59 2.88 -13.31
CA MET A 88 -19.94 2.97 -12.00
C MET A 88 -19.57 1.57 -11.49
N GLU A 89 -20.53 0.64 -11.49
CA GLU A 89 -20.30 -0.76 -11.12
C GLU A 89 -19.20 -1.40 -11.98
N ALA A 90 -19.19 -1.15 -13.29
CA ALA A 90 -18.17 -1.67 -14.19
C ALA A 90 -16.78 -1.08 -13.91
N VAL A 91 -16.69 0.21 -13.56
CA VAL A 91 -15.43 0.88 -13.20
C VAL A 91 -14.88 0.33 -11.88
N PHE A 92 -15.70 0.25 -10.84
CA PHE A 92 -15.25 -0.23 -9.53
C PHE A 92 -14.94 -1.72 -9.52
N SER A 93 -15.74 -2.53 -10.22
CA SER A 93 -15.42 -3.95 -10.40
C SER A 93 -14.08 -4.19 -11.11
N GLN A 94 -13.66 -3.27 -11.99
CA GLN A 94 -12.33 -3.31 -12.62
C GLN A 94 -11.24 -2.86 -11.64
N ALA A 95 -11.45 -1.74 -10.95
CA ALA A 95 -10.53 -1.22 -9.94
C ALA A 95 -10.24 -2.24 -8.82
N LEU A 96 -11.28 -2.92 -8.30
CA LEU A 96 -11.13 -3.99 -7.29
C LEU A 96 -10.39 -5.21 -7.81
N LYS A 97 -10.36 -5.46 -9.11
CA LYS A 97 -9.54 -6.53 -9.69
C LYS A 97 -8.10 -6.09 -9.92
N GLY A 98 -7.80 -4.82 -9.68
CA GLY A 98 -6.53 -4.20 -10.00
C GLY A 98 -6.33 -3.95 -11.49
N ASP A 99 -7.39 -4.11 -12.31
CA ASP A 99 -7.35 -3.89 -13.74
C ASP A 99 -7.32 -2.38 -14.05
N PRO A 100 -6.55 -1.95 -15.07
CA PRO A 100 -6.57 -0.56 -15.49
C PRO A 100 -7.99 -0.10 -15.88
N VAL A 101 -8.50 0.91 -15.18
CA VAL A 101 -9.79 1.51 -15.50
C VAL A 101 -9.66 2.34 -16.78
N SER A 102 -10.54 2.11 -17.75
CA SER A 102 -10.54 2.86 -19.02
C SER A 102 -10.79 4.36 -18.79
N PRO A 103 -9.92 5.26 -19.29
CA PRO A 103 -10.14 6.71 -19.22
C PRO A 103 -11.46 7.16 -19.85
N ALA A 104 -11.93 6.46 -20.88
CA ALA A 104 -13.20 6.77 -21.54
C ALA A 104 -14.40 6.54 -20.60
N LYS A 105 -14.36 5.48 -19.78
CA LYS A 105 -15.41 5.20 -18.79
C LYS A 105 -15.46 6.27 -17.70
N ILE A 106 -14.30 6.66 -17.18
CA ILE A 106 -14.18 7.77 -16.21
C ILE A 106 -14.72 9.07 -16.82
N GLN A 107 -14.40 9.34 -18.08
CA GLN A 107 -14.86 10.55 -18.77
C GLN A 107 -16.38 10.57 -18.99
N GLY A 108 -17.02 9.41 -19.13
CA GLY A 108 -18.48 9.27 -19.20
C GLY A 108 -19.17 9.74 -17.92
N LEU A 109 -18.70 9.24 -16.77
CA LEU A 109 -19.23 9.62 -15.45
C LEU A 109 -19.15 11.13 -15.18
N LYS A 110 -18.08 11.78 -15.65
CA LYS A 110 -17.86 13.23 -15.53
C LYS A 110 -18.88 14.09 -16.28
N GLN A 111 -19.65 13.53 -17.21
CA GLN A 111 -20.58 14.33 -18.02
C GLN A 111 -21.84 14.76 -17.27
N PHE A 112 -22.19 14.04 -16.21
CA PHE A 112 -23.48 14.18 -15.55
C PHE A 112 -23.29 14.28 -14.02
N PRO A 113 -22.62 15.34 -13.51
CA PRO A 113 -22.28 15.45 -12.10
C PRO A 113 -23.51 15.51 -11.18
N GLU A 114 -24.62 16.08 -11.63
CA GLU A 114 -25.87 16.16 -10.87
C GLU A 114 -26.51 14.78 -10.68
N GLN A 115 -26.52 13.96 -11.72
CA GLN A 115 -27.09 12.60 -11.70
C GLN A 115 -26.13 11.60 -11.04
N PHE A 116 -24.82 11.88 -11.07
CA PHE A 116 -23.82 11.07 -10.39
C PHE A 116 -23.79 11.31 -8.87
N SER A 117 -24.04 12.54 -8.41
CA SER A 117 -23.93 12.92 -6.99
C SER A 117 -24.72 12.00 -6.04
N PRO A 118 -26.00 11.64 -6.32
CA PRO A 118 -26.76 10.70 -5.48
C PRO A 118 -26.19 9.28 -5.43
N LEU A 119 -25.42 8.86 -6.45
CA LEU A 119 -24.80 7.54 -6.51
C LEU A 119 -23.50 7.49 -5.69
N LEU A 120 -22.84 8.64 -5.49
CA LEU A 120 -21.56 8.73 -4.82
C LEU A 120 -21.61 8.24 -3.37
N ASP A 121 -22.58 8.70 -2.57
CA ASP A 121 -22.64 8.34 -1.14
C ASP A 121 -22.94 6.84 -0.96
N ALA A 122 -23.78 6.26 -1.83
CA ALA A 122 -24.05 4.83 -1.84
C ALA A 122 -22.79 4.01 -2.15
N GLU A 123 -21.99 4.43 -3.13
CA GLU A 123 -20.75 3.74 -3.47
C GLU A 123 -19.68 3.91 -2.39
N LEU A 124 -19.50 5.12 -1.85
CA LEU A 124 -18.58 5.39 -0.74
C LEU A 124 -18.92 4.55 0.48
N THR A 125 -20.20 4.45 0.84
CA THR A 125 -20.68 3.58 1.92
C THR A 125 -20.35 2.11 1.63
N LYS A 126 -20.66 1.64 0.42
CA LYS A 126 -20.44 0.26 0.00
C LYS A 126 -18.95 -0.13 0.06
N VAL A 127 -18.05 0.63 -0.57
CA VAL A 127 -16.62 0.29 -0.58
C VAL A 127 -16.01 0.39 0.82
N THR A 128 -16.42 1.38 1.61
CA THR A 128 -15.93 1.52 2.98
C THR A 128 -16.37 0.33 3.84
N ASN A 129 -17.60 -0.16 3.66
CA ASN A 129 -18.06 -1.38 4.32
C ASN A 129 -17.28 -2.62 3.87
N LEU A 130 -16.97 -2.76 2.58
CA LEU A 130 -16.11 -3.86 2.09
C LEU A 130 -14.75 -3.87 2.80
N TYR A 131 -14.14 -2.69 2.98
CA TYR A 131 -12.88 -2.56 3.72
C TYR A 131 -13.04 -2.90 5.21
N TRP A 132 -14.11 -2.42 5.84
CA TRP A 132 -14.43 -2.72 7.23
C TRP A 132 -14.66 -4.21 7.48
N ASP A 133 -15.36 -4.87 6.57
CA ASP A 133 -15.62 -6.32 6.59
C ASP A 133 -14.41 -7.16 6.12
N GLN A 134 -13.25 -6.51 5.91
CA GLN A 134 -11.98 -7.13 5.50
C GLN A 134 -12.10 -7.91 4.18
N LYS A 135 -12.97 -7.45 3.27
CA LYS A 135 -13.14 -8.04 1.93
C LYS A 135 -12.17 -7.46 0.90
N ILE A 136 -11.64 -6.26 1.17
CA ILE A 136 -10.64 -5.57 0.35
C ILE A 136 -9.55 -5.01 1.25
N THR A 137 -8.37 -4.74 0.70
CA THR A 137 -7.28 -4.08 1.43
C THR A 137 -7.40 -2.56 1.41
N TYR A 138 -6.58 -1.87 2.19
CA TYR A 138 -6.52 -0.41 2.17
C TYR A 138 -6.05 0.13 0.81
N SER A 139 -5.11 -0.52 0.14
CA SER A 139 -4.62 -0.03 -1.16
C SER A 139 -5.72 -0.09 -2.23
N MET A 140 -6.54 -1.14 -2.24
CA MET A 140 -7.69 -1.28 -3.13
C MET A 140 -8.71 -0.17 -2.87
N LEU A 141 -9.04 0.08 -1.59
CA LEU A 141 -9.92 1.21 -1.22
C LEU A 141 -9.32 2.56 -1.63
N ALA A 142 -8.02 2.77 -1.42
CA ALA A 142 -7.35 4.02 -1.78
C ALA A 142 -7.33 4.24 -3.31
N GLU A 143 -7.14 3.17 -4.10
CA GLU A 143 -7.25 3.20 -5.56
C GLU A 143 -8.66 3.62 -5.98
N GLU A 144 -9.71 3.00 -5.40
CA GLU A 144 -11.09 3.39 -5.67
C GLU A 144 -11.42 4.84 -5.28
N LEU A 145 -11.00 5.27 -4.08
CA LEU A 145 -11.20 6.64 -3.63
C LEU A 145 -10.45 7.64 -4.54
N GLY A 146 -9.30 7.25 -5.09
CA GLY A 146 -8.56 8.02 -6.10
C GLY A 146 -9.31 8.12 -7.42
N VAL A 147 -9.93 7.02 -7.88
CA VAL A 147 -10.80 7.03 -9.08
C VAL A 147 -12.01 7.94 -8.85
N LEU A 148 -12.69 7.83 -7.71
CA LEU A 148 -13.81 8.70 -7.33
C LEU A 148 -13.38 10.17 -7.29
N GLN A 149 -12.24 10.46 -6.67
CA GLN A 149 -11.68 11.81 -6.64
C GLN A 149 -11.44 12.37 -8.05
N SER A 150 -10.97 11.52 -8.96
CA SER A 150 -10.74 11.92 -10.34
C SER A 150 -12.03 12.29 -11.07
N ILE A 151 -13.18 11.69 -10.70
CA ILE A 151 -14.51 11.91 -11.30
C ILE A 151 -15.17 13.15 -10.72
N THR A 152 -15.30 13.22 -9.39
CA THR A 152 -16.10 14.25 -8.71
C THR A 152 -15.30 15.47 -8.28
N GLY A 153 -13.97 15.40 -8.38
CA GLY A 153 -13.09 16.31 -7.68
C GLY A 153 -13.12 16.07 -6.17
N LYS A 154 -12.60 17.03 -5.41
CA LYS A 154 -12.64 17.02 -3.93
C LYS A 154 -14.03 17.43 -3.45
N THR A 155 -14.91 16.46 -3.25
CA THR A 155 -16.21 16.69 -2.60
C THR A 155 -16.11 16.50 -1.10
N THR A 156 -16.99 17.16 -0.37
CA THR A 156 -17.10 17.06 1.10
C THR A 156 -17.41 15.62 1.53
N GLU A 157 -18.25 14.88 0.80
CA GLU A 157 -18.50 13.46 1.14
C GLU A 157 -17.25 12.60 0.96
N LEU A 158 -16.57 12.70 -0.18
CA LEU A 158 -15.37 11.91 -0.46
C LEU A 158 -14.28 12.13 0.60
N ALA A 159 -14.05 13.39 1.01
CA ALA A 159 -13.06 13.72 2.01
C ALA A 159 -13.33 13.03 3.37
N LYS A 160 -14.61 12.98 3.80
CA LYS A 160 -15.02 12.27 5.03
C LYS A 160 -14.61 10.79 4.99
N TYR A 161 -14.88 10.11 3.88
CA TYR A 161 -14.54 8.68 3.72
C TYR A 161 -13.03 8.45 3.57
N GLN A 162 -12.28 9.40 3.01
CA GLN A 162 -10.81 9.35 3.00
C GLN A 162 -10.24 9.43 4.43
N TYR A 163 -10.78 10.29 5.30
CA TYR A 163 -10.41 10.33 6.72
C TYR A 163 -10.74 9.00 7.42
N LEU A 164 -11.95 8.47 7.22
CA LEU A 164 -12.39 7.20 7.81
C LEU A 164 -11.50 6.03 7.37
N ALA A 165 -11.17 5.94 6.08
CA ALA A 165 -10.31 4.91 5.52
C ALA A 165 -8.90 4.95 6.14
N ARG A 166 -8.30 6.14 6.21
CA ARG A 166 -6.96 6.34 6.78
C ARG A 166 -6.94 6.04 8.28
N ALA A 167 -7.92 6.54 9.03
CA ALA A 167 -8.03 6.29 10.47
C ALA A 167 -8.19 4.81 10.79
N GLU A 168 -9.02 4.09 10.02
CA GLU A 168 -9.19 2.64 10.20
C GLU A 168 -7.92 1.86 9.88
N MET A 169 -7.19 2.25 8.83
CA MET A 169 -5.89 1.64 8.50
C MET A 169 -4.89 1.79 9.65
N LEU A 170 -4.75 3.01 10.19
CA LEU A 170 -3.90 3.31 11.34
C LEU A 170 -4.33 2.53 12.58
N ARG A 171 -5.64 2.51 12.89
CA ARG A 171 -6.20 1.77 14.02
C ARG A 171 -5.89 0.27 13.92
N ARG A 172 -6.03 -0.33 12.74
CA ARG A 172 -5.74 -1.76 12.51
C ARG A 172 -4.27 -2.11 12.69
N GLN A 173 -3.39 -1.13 12.50
CA GLN A 173 -1.95 -1.22 12.78
C GLN A 173 -1.62 -0.76 14.20
N TYR A 174 -2.58 -0.56 15.10
CA TYR A 174 -2.34 -0.09 16.48
C TYR A 174 -1.74 1.32 16.59
N ALA A 175 -1.78 2.12 15.52
CA ALA A 175 -1.43 3.54 15.50
C ALA A 175 -2.62 4.38 16.00
N TYR A 176 -3.02 4.15 17.26
CA TYR A 176 -4.24 4.73 17.84
C TYR A 176 -4.16 6.25 17.97
N ASP A 177 -2.99 6.78 18.36
CA ASP A 177 -2.79 8.23 18.52
C ASP A 177 -2.87 8.94 17.16
N GLU A 178 -2.29 8.34 16.11
CA GLU A 178 -2.39 8.87 14.74
C GLU A 178 -3.80 8.74 14.18
N ALA A 179 -4.50 7.63 14.47
CA ALA A 179 -5.90 7.44 14.08
C ALA A 179 -6.81 8.48 14.74
N GLU A 180 -6.61 8.76 16.03
CA GLU A 180 -7.29 9.82 16.77
C GLU A 180 -7.05 11.19 16.13
N GLN A 181 -5.80 11.54 15.82
CA GLN A 181 -5.49 12.83 15.15
C GLN A 181 -6.24 12.98 13.82
N VAL A 182 -6.28 11.92 13.00
CA VAL A 182 -7.00 11.93 11.71
C VAL A 182 -8.51 12.10 11.92
N LEU A 183 -9.09 11.48 12.96
CA LEU A 183 -10.52 11.58 13.26
C LEU A 183 -10.89 12.94 13.87
N ASP A 184 -10.03 13.50 14.72
CA ASP A 184 -10.21 14.85 15.29
C ASP A 184 -10.14 15.93 14.20
N GLU A 185 -9.18 15.82 13.27
CA GLU A 185 -9.11 16.70 12.09
C GLU A 185 -10.40 16.61 11.26
N ALA A 186 -10.91 15.39 11.04
CA ALA A 186 -12.17 15.20 10.35
C ALA A 186 -13.34 15.85 11.12
N LEU A 187 -13.44 15.65 12.43
CA LEU A 187 -14.53 16.21 13.26
C LEU A 187 -14.54 17.74 13.31
N GLN A 188 -13.41 18.42 13.07
CA GLN A 188 -13.40 19.89 12.86
C GLN A 188 -14.19 20.29 11.60
N THR A 189 -14.12 19.46 10.55
CA THR A 189 -14.82 19.67 9.28
C THR A 189 -16.27 19.15 9.34
N TYR A 190 -16.51 18.07 10.09
CA TYR A 190 -17.82 17.42 10.26
C TYR A 190 -18.24 17.34 11.73
N PRO A 191 -18.53 18.48 12.40
CA PRO A 191 -18.85 18.47 13.82
C PRO A 191 -20.08 17.61 14.14
N GLY A 192 -19.93 16.67 15.08
CA GLY A 192 -21.02 15.83 15.55
C GLY A 192 -21.41 14.68 14.61
N ASP A 193 -20.61 14.39 13.58
CA ASP A 193 -20.84 13.23 12.72
C ASP A 193 -20.83 11.92 13.56
N PRO A 194 -21.92 11.13 13.56
CA PRO A 194 -22.02 9.95 14.41
C PRO A 194 -21.00 8.85 14.08
N LEU A 195 -20.61 8.73 12.81
CA LEU A 195 -19.70 7.69 12.35
C LEU A 195 -18.27 8.00 12.76
N LEU A 196 -17.81 9.23 12.54
CA LEU A 196 -16.51 9.71 13.01
C LEU A 196 -16.40 9.61 14.54
N THR A 197 -17.43 10.06 15.27
CA THR A 197 -17.47 10.01 16.74
C THR A 197 -17.40 8.57 17.26
N SER A 198 -18.13 7.64 16.61
CA SER A 198 -18.10 6.21 16.94
C SER A 198 -16.71 5.60 16.73
N ARG A 199 -16.06 5.93 15.60
CA ARG A 199 -14.70 5.45 15.30
C ARG A 199 -13.66 6.00 16.27
N LEU A 200 -13.77 7.26 16.67
CA LEU A 200 -12.89 7.86 17.68
C LEU A 200 -13.04 7.16 19.03
N THR A 201 -14.28 6.93 19.46
CA THR A 201 -14.57 6.18 20.69
C THR A 201 -14.01 4.75 20.65
N GLN A 202 -14.09 4.08 19.49
CA GLN A 202 -13.48 2.77 19.30
C GLN A 202 -11.96 2.81 19.46
N CYS A 203 -11.28 3.81 18.89
CA CYS A 203 -9.82 3.97 19.02
C CYS A 203 -9.42 4.11 20.49
N TRP A 204 -10.06 5.00 21.25
CA TRP A 204 -9.78 5.16 22.68
C TRP A 204 -9.99 3.88 23.49
N LYS A 205 -11.08 3.15 23.19
CA LYS A 205 -11.38 1.89 23.87
C LYS A 205 -10.27 0.86 23.65
N GLU A 206 -9.81 0.69 22.42
CA GLU A 206 -8.77 -0.29 22.09
C GLU A 206 -7.39 0.13 22.59
N ALA A 207 -7.06 1.42 22.50
CA ALA A 207 -5.83 1.98 23.09
C ALA A 207 -5.76 1.71 24.61
N GLY A 208 -6.89 1.86 25.31
CA GLY A 208 -7.01 1.57 26.74
C GLY A 208 -6.92 0.07 27.11
N GLN A 209 -6.91 -0.83 26.13
CA GLN A 209 -6.78 -2.28 26.34
C GLN A 209 -5.34 -2.79 26.19
N LEU A 210 -4.41 -1.96 25.75
CA LEU A 210 -3.01 -2.34 25.64
C LEU A 210 -2.45 -2.72 27.02
N VAL A 211 -1.68 -3.80 27.08
CA VAL A 211 -1.08 -4.34 28.30
C VAL A 211 0.44 -4.26 28.22
N PRO A 212 1.14 -4.06 29.36
CA PRO A 212 2.60 -4.10 29.37
C PRO A 212 3.11 -5.47 28.91
N TYR A 213 4.16 -5.46 28.09
CA TYR A 213 4.86 -6.65 27.64
C TYR A 213 6.27 -6.69 28.26
N ASP A 214 6.51 -7.69 29.10
CA ASP A 214 7.79 -7.92 29.79
C ASP A 214 8.57 -9.14 29.26
N GLY A 215 8.06 -9.80 28.22
CA GLY A 215 8.68 -10.98 27.61
C GLY A 215 9.91 -10.66 26.76
N PRO A 216 10.54 -11.69 26.16
CA PRO A 216 11.64 -11.48 25.22
C PRO A 216 11.16 -10.80 23.94
N ILE A 217 12.07 -10.09 23.26
CA ILE A 217 11.85 -9.52 21.93
C ILE A 217 12.77 -10.26 20.97
N PRO A 218 12.27 -11.29 20.26
CA PRO A 218 13.06 -11.98 19.25
C PRO A 218 13.38 -11.08 18.07
N HIS A 219 14.57 -11.27 17.50
CA HIS A 219 15.01 -10.62 16.27
C HIS A 219 15.46 -11.70 15.31
N LEU A 220 14.69 -11.95 14.28
CA LEU A 220 14.99 -12.93 13.24
C LEU A 220 15.64 -12.24 12.05
N PHE A 221 16.58 -12.91 11.40
CA PHE A 221 17.16 -12.37 10.17
C PHE A 221 17.27 -13.40 9.07
N PHE A 222 17.26 -12.86 7.84
CA PHE A 222 17.23 -13.60 6.60
C PHE A 222 18.24 -12.99 5.61
N HIS A 223 18.68 -13.79 4.64
CA HIS A 223 19.37 -13.33 3.44
C HIS A 223 18.37 -13.21 2.27
N PRO A 224 18.74 -12.64 1.11
CA PRO A 224 17.86 -12.56 -0.06
C PRO A 224 17.33 -13.94 -0.44
N LEU A 225 16.07 -14.07 -0.84
CA LEU A 225 15.46 -15.39 -1.04
C LEU A 225 16.00 -16.12 -2.27
N ILE A 226 16.00 -17.45 -2.20
CA ILE A 226 16.13 -18.31 -3.38
C ILE A 226 14.79 -18.28 -4.11
N VAL A 227 14.77 -17.64 -5.28
CA VAL A 227 13.63 -17.52 -6.19
C VAL A 227 13.50 -18.76 -7.07
N TYR A 228 14.62 -19.27 -7.58
CA TYR A 228 14.70 -20.41 -8.47
C TYR A 228 15.60 -21.49 -7.84
N PRO A 229 15.05 -22.40 -7.01
CA PRO A 229 15.82 -23.46 -6.35
C PRO A 229 16.64 -24.31 -7.31
N GLU A 230 16.17 -24.52 -8.54
CA GLU A 230 16.86 -25.29 -9.58
C GLU A 230 18.18 -24.65 -10.04
N LEU A 231 18.40 -23.36 -9.79
CA LEU A 231 19.67 -22.66 -10.04
C LEU A 231 20.55 -22.56 -8.79
N ALA A 232 19.99 -22.79 -7.61
CA ALA A 232 20.72 -22.70 -6.34
C ALA A 232 21.18 -24.08 -5.84
N PHE A 233 20.47 -25.14 -6.20
CA PHE A 233 20.70 -26.52 -5.78
C PHE A 233 21.13 -27.40 -6.95
N ASP A 234 22.01 -26.88 -7.80
CA ASP A 234 22.46 -27.50 -9.06
C ASP A 234 23.76 -28.31 -8.94
N GLU A 235 24.16 -28.63 -7.70
CA GLU A 235 25.38 -29.37 -7.34
C GLU A 235 26.71 -28.68 -7.72
N ASP A 236 26.69 -27.38 -8.01
CA ASP A 236 27.90 -26.60 -8.23
C ASP A 236 28.69 -26.33 -6.93
N ASN A 237 29.78 -25.55 -7.02
CA ASN A 237 30.63 -25.26 -5.87
C ASN A 237 30.03 -24.24 -4.87
N LEU A 238 28.91 -23.60 -5.21
CA LEU A 238 28.16 -22.67 -4.36
C LEU A 238 26.90 -23.31 -3.76
N ALA A 239 26.39 -24.41 -4.34
CA ALA A 239 25.17 -25.08 -3.92
C ALA A 239 25.10 -25.38 -2.42
N GLN A 240 26.21 -25.84 -1.81
CA GLN A 240 26.26 -26.05 -0.35
C GLN A 240 26.08 -24.75 0.44
N GLY A 241 26.67 -23.65 -0.01
CA GLY A 241 26.52 -22.35 0.65
C GLY A 241 25.09 -21.83 0.55
N TYR A 242 24.41 -22.09 -0.57
CA TYR A 242 22.99 -21.80 -0.74
C TYR A 242 22.12 -22.65 0.17
N GLU A 243 22.41 -23.95 0.27
CA GLU A 243 21.73 -24.84 1.19
C GLU A 243 21.88 -24.36 2.64
N ASP A 244 23.09 -23.96 3.04
CA ASP A 244 23.42 -23.56 4.40
C ASP A 244 22.80 -22.22 4.80
N TYR A 245 22.98 -21.17 4.00
CA TYR A 245 22.78 -19.77 4.44
C TYR A 245 21.52 -19.07 3.90
N PHE A 246 20.79 -19.73 3.00
CA PHE A 246 19.63 -19.13 2.34
C PHE A 246 18.36 -19.95 2.58
N ILE A 247 17.20 -19.30 2.40
CA ILE A 247 15.88 -19.95 2.35
C ILE A 247 15.17 -19.61 1.04
N THR A 248 14.21 -20.44 0.66
CA THR A 248 13.42 -20.23 -0.55
C THR A 248 12.24 -19.28 -0.32
N VAL A 249 11.66 -18.79 -1.42
CA VAL A 249 10.39 -18.05 -1.39
C VAL A 249 9.27 -18.87 -0.74
N HIS A 250 9.23 -20.19 -0.98
CA HIS A 250 8.26 -21.09 -0.37
C HIS A 250 8.37 -21.10 1.15
N GLU A 251 9.59 -21.25 1.66
CA GLU A 251 9.86 -21.29 3.10
C GLU A 251 9.52 -19.99 3.79
N PHE A 252 9.90 -18.85 3.20
CA PHE A 252 9.61 -17.55 3.78
C PHE A 252 8.11 -17.29 3.92
N ASN A 253 7.32 -17.60 2.90
CA ASN A 253 5.85 -17.45 2.96
C ASN A 253 5.24 -18.29 4.09
N ARG A 254 5.65 -19.57 4.22
CA ARG A 254 5.14 -20.45 5.28
C ARG A 254 5.60 -20.03 6.67
N ILE A 255 6.80 -19.44 6.78
CA ILE A 255 7.28 -18.82 8.02
C ILE A 255 6.40 -17.64 8.41
N LEU A 256 6.05 -16.73 7.48
CA LEU A 256 5.15 -15.61 7.77
C LEU A 256 3.78 -16.07 8.26
N ASP A 257 3.18 -17.05 7.58
CA ASP A 257 1.90 -17.65 8.01
C ASP A 257 1.99 -18.22 9.43
N ALA A 258 3.06 -18.95 9.73
CA ALA A 258 3.28 -19.55 11.05
C ALA A 258 3.51 -18.48 12.13
N LEU A 259 4.29 -17.43 11.83
CA LEU A 259 4.51 -16.31 12.75
C LEU A 259 3.20 -15.60 13.09
N TYR A 260 2.38 -15.31 12.08
CA TYR A 260 1.07 -14.68 12.28
C TYR A 260 0.13 -15.57 13.10
N LYS A 261 0.01 -16.86 12.74
CA LYS A 261 -0.78 -17.86 13.48
C LYS A 261 -0.34 -17.99 14.94
N ASN A 262 0.96 -17.82 15.20
CA ASN A 262 1.54 -17.86 16.53
C ASN A 262 1.47 -16.51 17.27
N ASN A 263 0.63 -15.56 16.82
CA ASN A 263 0.38 -14.25 17.43
C ASN A 263 1.61 -13.34 17.52
N TYR A 264 2.58 -13.48 16.63
CA TYR A 264 3.63 -12.47 16.50
C TYR A 264 3.09 -11.23 15.79
N LEU A 265 3.69 -10.08 16.06
CA LEU A 265 3.56 -8.84 15.29
C LEU A 265 4.92 -8.17 15.17
N LEU A 266 5.13 -7.46 14.06
CA LEU A 266 6.36 -6.74 13.76
C LEU A 266 6.46 -5.47 14.57
N ILE A 267 7.63 -5.21 15.16
CA ILE A 267 7.98 -3.94 15.79
C ILE A 267 9.33 -3.44 15.26
N GLY A 268 9.52 -2.12 15.29
CA GLY A 268 10.80 -1.47 15.04
C GLY A 268 11.70 -1.42 16.28
N LEU A 269 13.01 -1.20 16.08
CA LEU A 269 13.94 -1.01 17.21
C LEU A 269 13.72 0.31 17.94
N ASP A 270 13.14 1.31 17.28
CA ASP A 270 12.74 2.60 17.84
C ASP A 270 11.47 2.50 18.73
N THR A 271 10.64 1.48 18.51
CA THR A 271 9.57 1.07 19.42
C THR A 271 10.14 0.58 20.75
N VAL A 272 11.33 -0.06 20.73
CA VAL A 272 12.03 -0.54 21.93
C VAL A 272 12.90 0.54 22.56
N PHE A 273 13.52 1.40 21.76
CA PHE A 273 14.49 2.38 22.21
C PHE A 273 14.18 3.79 21.69
N ALA A 274 13.96 4.73 22.61
CA ALA A 274 13.91 6.14 22.28
C ALA A 274 15.32 6.72 22.16
N LYS A 275 15.53 7.60 21.19
CA LYS A 275 16.67 8.51 21.18
C LYS A 275 16.32 9.74 22.01
N SER A 276 17.24 10.17 22.85
CA SER A 276 17.17 11.41 23.61
C SER A 276 18.55 12.07 23.63
N GLU A 277 18.63 13.27 24.17
CA GLU A 277 19.89 13.98 24.39
C GLU A 277 19.97 14.45 25.84
N GLU A 278 21.06 14.11 26.52
CA GLU A 278 21.33 14.61 27.86
C GLU A 278 22.69 15.32 27.88
N LYS A 279 22.71 16.61 28.23
CA LYS A 279 23.92 17.43 28.32
C LYS A 279 24.77 17.40 27.04
N GLY A 280 24.14 17.46 25.87
CA GLY A 280 24.84 17.46 24.58
C GLY A 280 25.32 16.08 24.11
N LYS A 281 24.89 14.99 24.77
CA LYS A 281 25.28 13.61 24.41
C LYS A 281 24.06 12.78 24.03
N PRO A 282 24.14 11.96 22.97
CA PRO A 282 23.05 11.08 22.59
C PRO A 282 22.86 10.00 23.66
N VAL A 283 21.61 9.82 24.08
CA VAL A 283 21.19 8.83 25.08
C VAL A 283 20.14 7.90 24.49
N LEU A 284 20.28 6.61 24.77
CA LEU A 284 19.35 5.56 24.40
C LEU A 284 18.48 5.19 25.61
N VAL A 285 17.17 5.39 25.50
CA VAL A 285 16.21 5.11 26.58
C VAL A 285 15.38 3.89 26.20
N LYS A 286 15.50 2.80 26.97
CA LYS A 286 14.65 1.61 26.77
C LYS A 286 13.21 1.96 27.18
N LYS A 287 12.27 1.82 26.24
CA LYS A 287 10.84 2.06 26.45
C LYS A 287 10.19 0.84 27.12
N LYS A 288 9.13 1.09 27.88
CA LYS A 288 8.17 0.03 28.24
C LYS A 288 7.30 -0.24 27.03
N LEU A 289 7.17 -1.50 26.65
CA LEU A 289 6.36 -1.90 25.52
C LEU A 289 4.94 -2.20 26.00
N TYR A 290 3.94 -1.65 25.31
CA TYR A 290 2.53 -1.92 25.55
C TYR A 290 1.95 -2.50 24.26
N LEU A 291 1.38 -3.70 24.34
CA LEU A 291 0.87 -4.44 23.17
C LEU A 291 -0.57 -4.89 23.41
N PRO A 292 -1.30 -5.27 22.36
CA PRO A 292 -2.60 -5.89 22.51
C PRO A 292 -2.45 -7.21 23.28
N PRO A 293 -3.42 -7.56 24.15
CA PRO A 293 -3.36 -8.81 24.90
C PRO A 293 -3.10 -10.03 24.03
N GLY A 294 -2.09 -10.83 24.39
CA GLY A 294 -1.74 -12.07 23.70
C GLY A 294 -0.83 -11.93 22.48
N LYS A 295 -0.59 -10.72 21.98
CA LYS A 295 0.39 -10.48 20.91
C LYS A 295 1.83 -10.52 21.43
N LYS A 296 2.75 -10.98 20.58
CA LYS A 296 4.20 -11.07 20.86
C LYS A 296 4.98 -10.21 19.86
N PRO A 297 5.91 -9.35 20.30
CA PRO A 297 6.72 -8.58 19.40
C PRO A 297 7.74 -9.46 18.67
N LEU A 298 8.09 -9.05 17.45
CA LEU A 298 9.10 -9.66 16.62
C LEU A 298 9.80 -8.56 15.81
N ILE A 299 11.12 -8.64 15.72
CA ILE A 299 11.90 -7.81 14.80
C ILE A 299 12.38 -8.71 13.65
N ILE A 300 12.26 -8.22 12.41
CA ILE A 300 12.86 -8.87 11.23
C ILE A 300 13.95 -7.95 10.67
N SER A 301 15.10 -8.51 10.35
CA SER A 301 16.12 -7.84 9.54
C SER A 301 16.52 -8.66 8.33
N ILE A 302 17.02 -7.99 7.30
CA ILE A 302 17.50 -8.61 6.09
C ILE A 302 18.94 -8.18 5.88
N ASP A 303 19.83 -9.15 5.74
CA ASP A 303 21.24 -8.91 5.46
C ASP A 303 21.47 -9.00 3.94
N ASP A 304 22.39 -8.19 3.41
CA ASP A 304 22.93 -8.33 2.04
C ASP A 304 21.91 -8.27 0.88
N LEU A 305 20.87 -7.43 0.97
CA LEU A 305 19.98 -7.09 -0.17
C LEU A 305 20.66 -6.22 -1.24
N ASN A 306 21.94 -6.46 -1.50
CA ASN A 306 22.75 -5.80 -2.50
C ASN A 306 22.67 -6.53 -3.86
N TYR A 307 22.24 -7.81 -3.84
CA TYR A 307 22.21 -8.72 -4.98
C TYR A 307 23.61 -8.82 -5.64
N TYR A 308 24.53 -9.48 -4.94
CA TYR A 308 25.90 -9.65 -5.41
C TYR A 308 25.96 -10.42 -6.74
N GLU A 309 27.05 -10.30 -7.49
CA GLU A 309 27.17 -10.92 -8.82
C GLU A 309 26.94 -12.43 -8.79
N TYR A 310 27.42 -13.12 -7.76
CA TYR A 310 27.15 -14.55 -7.61
C TYR A 310 25.66 -14.82 -7.41
N MET A 311 24.94 -13.99 -6.63
CA MET A 311 23.51 -14.14 -6.39
C MET A 311 22.68 -14.10 -7.67
N LEU A 312 23.06 -13.25 -8.62
CA LEU A 312 22.36 -13.11 -9.90
C LEU A 312 22.36 -14.40 -10.73
N LYS A 313 23.37 -15.25 -10.55
CA LYS A 313 23.56 -16.51 -11.30
C LYS A 313 23.01 -17.74 -10.59
N ASN A 314 22.68 -17.61 -9.29
CA ASN A 314 22.33 -18.73 -8.41
C ASN A 314 20.90 -18.62 -7.86
N GLY A 315 19.98 -18.16 -8.71
CA GLY A 315 18.55 -18.22 -8.41
C GLY A 315 18.01 -17.17 -7.44
N ASN A 316 18.78 -16.14 -7.05
CA ASN A 316 18.20 -14.98 -6.35
C ASN A 316 17.57 -13.98 -7.32
N ALA A 317 16.81 -13.04 -6.76
CA ALA A 317 16.37 -11.86 -7.50
C ALA A 317 17.55 -10.91 -7.83
N HIS A 318 17.30 -9.87 -8.63
CA HIS A 318 18.37 -9.03 -9.19
C HIS A 318 18.36 -7.59 -8.66
N LYS A 319 17.18 -6.99 -8.47
CA LYS A 319 17.05 -5.58 -8.10
C LYS A 319 15.65 -5.27 -7.58
N LEU A 320 15.54 -4.47 -6.52
CA LEU A 320 14.25 -3.90 -6.11
C LEU A 320 13.91 -2.70 -6.98
N ILE A 321 12.65 -2.60 -7.40
CA ILE A 321 12.16 -1.52 -8.25
C ILE A 321 10.78 -1.05 -7.77
N LEU A 322 10.32 0.08 -8.30
CA LEU A 322 8.91 0.44 -8.23
C LEU A 322 8.18 -0.16 -9.44
N ASP A 323 7.05 -0.83 -9.20
CA ASP A 323 6.18 -1.33 -10.27
C ASP A 323 5.38 -0.20 -10.92
N GLY A 324 4.55 -0.53 -11.93
CA GLY A 324 3.73 0.46 -12.64
C GLY A 324 2.67 1.15 -11.76
N LYS A 325 2.38 0.62 -10.56
CA LYS A 325 1.48 1.20 -9.56
C LYS A 325 2.25 1.95 -8.45
N GLY A 326 3.58 1.96 -8.51
CA GLY A 326 4.44 2.60 -7.51
C GLY A 326 4.69 1.76 -6.26
N ASN A 327 4.32 0.48 -6.23
CA ASN A 327 4.67 -0.42 -5.12
C ASN A 327 6.09 -0.94 -5.27
N ILE A 328 6.72 -1.34 -4.16
CA ILE A 328 7.95 -2.13 -4.24
C ILE A 328 7.65 -3.48 -4.91
N ALA A 329 8.45 -3.80 -5.92
CA ALA A 329 8.52 -5.09 -6.57
C ALA A 329 9.99 -5.48 -6.76
N VAL A 330 10.23 -6.69 -7.25
CA VAL A 330 11.57 -7.16 -7.58
C VAL A 330 11.66 -7.51 -9.06
N LEU A 331 12.78 -7.13 -9.67
CA LEU A 331 13.23 -7.60 -10.97
C LEU A 331 14.00 -8.90 -10.78
N SER A 332 13.63 -9.93 -11.53
CA SER A 332 14.37 -11.19 -11.66
C SER A 332 14.31 -11.69 -13.09
N PHE A 333 15.01 -12.79 -13.38
CA PHE A 333 14.98 -13.47 -14.66
C PHE A 333 14.74 -14.96 -14.43
N THR A 334 13.86 -15.57 -15.22
CA THR A 334 13.66 -17.03 -15.18
C THR A 334 14.94 -17.77 -15.57
N PRO A 335 15.07 -19.08 -15.30
CA PRO A 335 16.20 -19.87 -15.79
C PRO A 335 16.37 -19.82 -17.31
N GLN A 336 15.30 -19.54 -18.06
CA GLN A 336 15.30 -19.36 -19.51
C GLN A 336 15.71 -17.94 -19.96
N GLY A 337 15.93 -17.02 -19.02
CA GLY A 337 16.34 -15.64 -19.27
C GLY A 337 15.19 -14.66 -19.49
N GLU A 338 13.94 -15.06 -19.19
CA GLU A 338 12.79 -14.18 -19.36
C GLU A 338 12.69 -13.19 -18.19
N LYS A 339 12.46 -11.91 -18.51
CA LYS A 339 12.34 -10.85 -17.51
C LYS A 339 11.05 -11.01 -16.70
N VAL A 340 11.16 -11.04 -15.38
CA VAL A 340 10.04 -11.09 -14.43
C VAL A 340 10.08 -9.86 -13.52
N ILE A 341 8.94 -9.19 -13.37
CA ILE A 341 8.70 -8.19 -12.33
C ILE A 341 7.60 -8.74 -11.46
N SER A 342 7.89 -8.96 -10.17
CA SER A 342 6.94 -9.60 -9.26
C SER A 342 7.02 -9.02 -7.86
N ARG A 343 5.89 -9.08 -7.15
CA ARG A 343 5.82 -8.80 -5.71
C ARG A 343 5.93 -10.05 -4.84
N ASP A 344 5.93 -11.23 -5.45
CA ASP A 344 5.81 -12.50 -4.75
C ASP A 344 7.16 -13.25 -4.60
N LEU A 345 8.29 -12.65 -4.99
CA LEU A 345 9.58 -13.35 -5.14
C LEU A 345 10.68 -12.90 -4.16
N GLU A 346 10.46 -11.89 -3.31
CA GLU A 346 11.47 -11.39 -2.38
C GLU A 346 10.85 -10.91 -1.06
N ILE A 347 11.62 -10.97 0.04
CA ILE A 347 11.17 -10.64 1.41
C ILE A 347 10.39 -9.34 1.47
N ILE A 348 10.93 -8.26 0.89
CA ILE A 348 10.33 -6.93 1.01
C ILE A 348 8.92 -6.88 0.40
N PRO A 349 8.74 -7.14 -0.91
CA PRO A 349 7.41 -7.04 -1.50
C PRO A 349 6.43 -8.11 -0.98
N ILE A 350 6.92 -9.30 -0.59
CA ILE A 350 6.09 -10.33 0.07
C ILE A 350 5.59 -9.83 1.42
N LEU A 351 6.47 -9.28 2.26
CA LEU A 351 6.10 -8.77 3.59
C LEU A 351 5.18 -7.55 3.48
N ASP A 352 5.40 -6.69 2.49
CA ASP A 352 4.50 -5.57 2.17
C ASP A 352 3.08 -6.06 1.90
N GLN A 353 2.92 -7.06 1.02
CA GLN A 353 1.60 -7.64 0.73
C GLN A 353 1.01 -8.36 1.95
N PHE A 354 1.86 -9.02 2.76
CA PHE A 354 1.40 -9.73 3.96
C PHE A 354 0.83 -8.76 5.00
N VAL A 355 1.55 -7.67 5.31
CA VAL A 355 1.08 -6.61 6.22
C VAL A 355 -0.16 -5.91 5.66
N GLU A 356 -0.23 -5.72 4.34
CA GLU A 356 -1.41 -5.12 3.71
C GLU A 356 -2.68 -5.97 3.92
N LYS A 357 -2.54 -7.30 3.85
CA LYS A 357 -3.62 -8.27 4.11
C LYS A 357 -3.89 -8.47 5.60
N HIS A 358 -2.85 -8.36 6.43
CA HIS A 358 -2.87 -8.57 7.88
C HIS A 358 -2.32 -7.34 8.61
N PRO A 359 -3.03 -6.21 8.61
CA PRO A 359 -2.52 -4.97 9.22
C PRO A 359 -2.24 -5.12 10.72
N ASP A 360 -2.90 -6.06 11.39
CA ASP A 360 -2.69 -6.41 12.80
C ASP A 360 -1.41 -7.24 13.05
N PHE A 361 -0.66 -7.58 12.00
CA PHE A 361 0.69 -8.15 12.07
C PHE A 361 1.77 -7.07 12.20
N SER A 362 1.45 -5.79 12.09
CA SER A 362 2.42 -4.69 12.08
C SER A 362 2.08 -3.66 13.16
N TRP A 363 3.04 -3.37 14.04
CA TRP A 363 2.92 -2.29 15.00
C TRP A 363 3.18 -0.96 14.31
N GLN A 364 2.17 -0.12 14.22
CA GLN A 364 2.23 1.23 13.67
C GLN A 364 2.81 1.30 12.24
N GLY A 365 2.58 0.26 11.45
CA GLY A 365 3.09 0.16 10.08
C GLY A 365 4.54 -0.31 9.97
N GLU A 366 5.20 -0.65 11.08
CA GLU A 366 6.55 -1.21 11.10
C GLU A 366 6.66 -2.50 10.28
N LYS A 367 7.75 -2.62 9.53
CA LYS A 367 8.08 -3.82 8.75
C LYS A 367 9.38 -4.43 9.25
N GLY A 368 10.50 -4.11 8.61
CA GLY A 368 11.79 -4.70 8.93
C GLY A 368 12.96 -3.74 8.76
N ILE A 369 14.13 -4.24 9.11
CA ILE A 369 15.40 -3.52 9.03
C ILE A 369 16.19 -4.06 7.84
N ILE A 370 16.54 -3.20 6.88
CA ILE A 370 17.37 -3.56 5.74
C ILE A 370 18.83 -3.22 6.08
N ALA A 371 19.64 -4.24 6.34
CA ALA A 371 21.05 -4.10 6.65
C ALA A 371 21.87 -4.20 5.37
N LEU A 372 22.35 -3.05 4.90
CA LEU A 372 23.05 -2.93 3.63
C LEU A 372 24.56 -2.83 3.84
N THR A 373 25.30 -3.48 2.95
CA THR A 373 26.70 -3.18 2.72
C THR A 373 26.84 -2.12 1.63
N GLY A 374 28.07 -1.65 1.36
CA GLY A 374 28.36 -0.86 0.15
C GLY A 374 29.03 -1.70 -0.95
N TYR A 375 29.31 -2.97 -0.68
CA TYR A 375 29.89 -3.87 -1.66
C TYR A 375 28.90 -4.11 -2.79
N GLN A 376 29.35 -3.87 -4.03
CA GLN A 376 28.52 -3.95 -5.25
C GLN A 376 27.20 -3.16 -5.20
N GLY A 377 27.18 -2.05 -4.46
CA GLY A 377 26.08 -1.07 -4.47
C GLY A 377 25.02 -1.35 -3.42
N VAL A 378 23.75 -1.02 -3.65
CA VAL A 378 22.63 -1.22 -2.70
C VAL A 378 21.34 -1.62 -3.44
N LEU A 379 20.52 -2.52 -2.89
CA LEU A 379 19.20 -2.88 -3.45
C LEU A 379 19.24 -3.37 -4.91
N GLY A 380 20.41 -3.81 -5.39
CA GLY A 380 20.67 -4.24 -6.78
C GLY A 380 21.16 -3.14 -7.71
N TYR A 381 21.26 -1.91 -7.23
CA TYR A 381 21.79 -0.75 -7.93
C TYR A 381 23.30 -0.65 -7.67
N ARG A 382 24.13 -0.58 -8.72
CA ARG A 382 25.60 -0.51 -8.63
C ARG A 382 26.08 0.90 -8.29
N THR A 383 25.71 1.36 -7.11
CA THR A 383 26.00 2.69 -6.56
C THR A 383 27.43 2.86 -6.05
N GLN A 384 28.20 1.77 -5.94
CA GLN A 384 29.55 1.79 -5.39
C GLN A 384 30.50 2.61 -6.26
N ASP A 385 31.43 3.30 -5.61
CA ASP A 385 32.45 4.06 -6.32
C ASP A 385 33.28 3.18 -7.26
N GLY A 386 33.50 3.67 -8.48
CA GLY A 386 34.15 2.94 -9.57
C GLY A 386 33.21 2.17 -10.49
N SER A 387 31.92 2.05 -10.16
CA SER A 387 30.91 1.55 -11.09
C SER A 387 30.64 2.59 -12.21
N PRO A 388 30.66 2.20 -13.50
CA PRO A 388 30.36 3.12 -14.60
C PRO A 388 28.94 3.72 -14.54
N SER A 389 28.00 3.02 -13.91
CA SER A 389 26.60 3.42 -13.75
C SER A 389 26.29 4.10 -12.42
N ALA A 390 27.29 4.28 -11.53
CA ALA A 390 27.06 4.71 -10.15
C ALA A 390 26.17 5.95 -10.03
N GLU A 391 26.49 7.03 -10.75
CA GLU A 391 25.77 8.30 -10.64
C GLU A 391 24.32 8.23 -11.15
N GLN A 392 24.05 7.38 -12.14
CA GLN A 392 22.70 7.14 -12.61
C GLN A 392 21.93 6.28 -11.60
N GLU A 393 22.53 5.19 -11.15
CA GLU A 393 21.88 4.25 -10.25
C GLU A 393 21.66 4.81 -8.85
N LYS A 394 22.52 5.71 -8.38
CA LYS A 394 22.28 6.53 -7.18
C LYS A 394 21.00 7.36 -7.32
N LYS A 395 20.71 7.92 -8.50
CA LYS A 395 19.48 8.71 -8.73
C LYS A 395 18.24 7.80 -8.82
N GLU A 396 18.37 6.64 -9.46
CA GLU A 396 17.26 5.71 -9.65
C GLU A 396 16.86 4.97 -8.36
N VAL A 397 17.78 4.75 -7.43
CA VAL A 397 17.49 4.06 -6.17
C VAL A 397 16.83 4.97 -5.13
N LEU A 398 17.01 6.29 -5.22
CA LEU A 398 16.47 7.24 -4.23
C LEU A 398 14.93 7.18 -4.11
N PRO A 399 14.13 7.09 -5.19
CA PRO A 399 12.68 6.86 -5.08
C PRO A 399 12.34 5.54 -4.38
N VAL A 400 13.09 4.46 -4.63
CA VAL A 400 12.88 3.16 -3.99
C VAL A 400 13.15 3.26 -2.48
N ILE A 401 14.29 3.83 -2.08
CA ILE A 401 14.64 4.05 -0.67
C ILE A 401 13.61 4.92 0.04
N ARG A 402 13.14 5.99 -0.62
CA ARG A 402 12.11 6.86 -0.06
C ARG A 402 10.83 6.07 0.19
N HIS A 403 10.37 5.32 -0.79
CA HIS A 403 9.14 4.54 -0.67
C HIS A 403 9.24 3.44 0.40
N LEU A 404 10.40 2.78 0.52
CA LEU A 404 10.67 1.83 1.61
C LEU A 404 10.47 2.50 2.99
N LYS A 405 11.04 3.68 3.21
CA LYS A 405 10.87 4.43 4.47
C LYS A 405 9.43 4.87 4.71
N GLU A 406 8.78 5.42 3.70
CA GLU A 406 7.39 5.88 3.77
C GLU A 406 6.43 4.73 4.10
N THR A 407 6.82 3.49 3.82
CA THR A 407 6.00 2.30 4.04
C THR A 407 6.52 1.42 5.19
N GLY A 408 7.33 1.96 6.10
CA GLY A 408 7.66 1.31 7.38
C GLY A 408 8.93 0.46 7.40
N TRP A 409 9.79 0.56 6.38
CA TRP A 409 11.13 -0.05 6.41
C TRP A 409 12.18 0.90 7.00
N SER A 410 13.08 0.36 7.80
CA SER A 410 14.25 1.07 8.33
C SER A 410 15.54 0.50 7.72
N PHE A 411 16.64 1.26 7.83
CA PHE A 411 17.95 0.86 7.33
C PHE A 411 18.96 0.70 8.46
N ALA A 412 19.89 -0.22 8.29
CA ALA A 412 21.03 -0.41 9.18
C ALA A 412 22.34 -0.54 8.38
N SER A 413 23.45 -0.25 9.05
CA SER A 413 24.76 -0.56 8.49
C SER A 413 25.08 -2.02 8.66
N HIS A 414 25.60 -2.64 7.60
CA HIS A 414 26.23 -3.96 7.64
C HIS A 414 27.74 -3.90 7.36
N GLY A 415 28.38 -2.76 7.65
CA GLY A 415 29.74 -2.44 7.20
C GLY A 415 29.81 -2.22 5.68
N TYR A 416 30.84 -1.56 5.17
CA TYR A 416 30.94 -1.30 3.72
C TYR A 416 31.28 -2.59 2.96
N GLY A 417 32.35 -3.26 3.37
CA GLY A 417 32.93 -4.41 2.66
C GLY A 417 32.56 -5.76 3.27
N HIS A 418 31.50 -5.82 4.10
CA HIS A 418 31.06 -7.04 4.78
C HIS A 418 32.20 -7.72 5.56
N LEU A 419 32.88 -6.96 6.43
CA LEU A 419 34.09 -7.41 7.13
C LEU A 419 33.79 -7.98 8.53
N ASP A 420 34.53 -9.03 8.92
CA ASP A 420 34.51 -9.53 10.30
C ASP A 420 35.17 -8.53 11.25
N ALA A 421 34.33 -7.76 11.95
CA ALA A 421 34.76 -6.69 12.85
C ALA A 421 35.74 -7.14 13.92
N ALA A 422 35.65 -8.39 14.42
CA ALA A 422 36.57 -8.90 15.43
C ALA A 422 37.97 -9.18 14.84
N LYS A 423 38.04 -9.71 13.62
CA LYS A 423 39.29 -10.16 12.98
C LYS A 423 40.09 -9.03 12.32
N VAL A 424 39.42 -8.03 11.74
CA VAL A 424 40.12 -6.95 11.01
C VAL A 424 40.82 -5.98 11.98
N SER A 425 41.90 -5.35 11.49
CA SER A 425 42.61 -4.32 12.26
C SER A 425 41.74 -3.07 12.47
N TYR A 426 42.02 -2.30 13.53
CA TYR A 426 41.31 -1.05 13.81
C TYR A 426 41.31 -0.09 12.61
N LYS A 427 42.46 0.07 11.93
CA LYS A 427 42.58 0.95 10.75
C LYS A 427 41.66 0.51 9.61
N ILE A 428 41.57 -0.80 9.34
CA ILE A 428 40.69 -1.34 8.30
C ILE A 428 39.22 -1.13 8.69
N PHE A 429 38.87 -1.41 9.95
CA PHE A 429 37.53 -1.23 10.48
C PHE A 429 37.03 0.22 10.39
N VAL A 430 37.87 1.18 10.79
CA VAL A 430 37.58 2.62 10.71
C VAL A 430 37.32 3.04 9.26
N ARG A 431 38.21 2.64 8.33
CA ARG A 431 38.06 2.96 6.91
C ARG A 431 36.77 2.37 6.34
N ASP A 432 36.46 1.12 6.68
CA ASP A 432 35.24 0.44 6.22
C ASP A 432 33.97 1.16 6.72
N THR A 433 33.94 1.52 8.00
CA THR A 433 32.82 2.22 8.62
C THR A 433 32.62 3.62 8.02
N LEU A 434 33.71 4.38 7.82
CA LEU A 434 33.65 5.70 7.17
C LEU A 434 33.14 5.61 5.74
N ARG A 435 33.62 4.62 4.98
CA ARG A 435 33.18 4.43 3.60
C ARG A 435 31.68 4.10 3.52
N TRP A 436 31.17 3.30 4.46
CA TRP A 436 29.73 3.05 4.55
C TRP A 436 28.94 4.34 4.81
N LYS A 437 29.42 5.20 5.71
CA LYS A 437 28.82 6.51 5.99
C LYS A 437 28.82 7.44 4.77
N GLU A 438 29.90 7.42 4.00
CA GLU A 438 30.04 8.28 2.82
C GLU A 438 29.17 7.80 1.65
N GLU A 439 29.20 6.50 1.34
CA GLU A 439 28.56 5.95 0.13
C GLU A 439 27.13 5.45 0.35
N VAL A 440 26.87 4.75 1.47
CA VAL A 440 25.57 4.09 1.71
C VAL A 440 24.64 4.99 2.49
N GLU A 441 25.09 5.58 3.61
CA GLU A 441 24.26 6.47 4.44
C GLU A 441 23.82 7.72 3.68
N SER A 442 24.61 8.20 2.72
CA SER A 442 24.22 9.34 1.87
C SER A 442 23.00 9.05 0.99
N LEU A 443 22.69 7.76 0.73
CA LEU A 443 21.50 7.32 0.01
C LEU A 443 20.39 6.91 0.98
N THR A 444 20.70 6.06 1.96
CA THR A 444 19.73 5.44 2.87
C THR A 444 19.33 6.37 4.01
N GLY A 445 20.01 7.49 4.20
CA GLY A 445 19.83 8.40 5.34
C GLY A 445 20.40 7.84 6.65
N ALA A 446 20.54 8.72 7.64
CA ALA A 446 21.18 8.39 8.92
C ALA A 446 20.52 7.22 9.65
N THR A 447 21.34 6.31 10.18
CA THR A 447 20.92 5.24 11.08
C THR A 447 21.85 5.12 12.28
N ASN A 448 21.30 4.67 13.40
CA ASN A 448 22.06 4.34 14.61
C ASN A 448 22.19 2.83 14.82
N ILE A 449 21.76 2.02 13.86
CA ILE A 449 21.78 0.56 13.94
C ILE A 449 22.99 0.05 13.14
N TYR A 450 23.83 -0.74 13.80
CA TYR A 450 24.93 -1.47 13.17
C TYR A 450 24.72 -2.96 13.39
N ILE A 451 24.68 -3.70 12.30
CA ILE A 451 24.57 -5.14 12.27
C ILE A 451 25.94 -5.71 11.89
N TYR A 452 26.51 -6.56 12.74
CA TYR A 452 27.83 -7.15 12.47
C TYR A 452 27.77 -8.24 11.39
N PRO A 453 28.61 -8.17 10.34
CA PRO A 453 28.84 -9.28 9.41
C PRO A 453 29.30 -10.56 10.13
N PHE A 454 28.93 -11.71 9.56
CA PHE A 454 29.27 -13.05 10.04
C PHE A 454 28.85 -13.36 11.48
N GLY A 455 27.92 -12.58 12.05
CA GLY A 455 27.54 -12.73 13.45
C GLY A 455 28.63 -12.40 14.46
N SER A 456 29.69 -11.72 14.00
CA SER A 456 30.79 -11.25 14.84
C SER A 456 30.32 -10.23 15.88
N LYS A 457 31.20 -9.85 16.79
CA LYS A 457 30.99 -8.71 17.69
C LYS A 457 32.30 -8.19 18.25
N VAL A 458 32.31 -6.89 18.53
CA VAL A 458 33.29 -6.25 19.42
C VAL A 458 32.57 -5.87 20.71
N LEU A 459 33.28 -5.93 21.85
CA LEU A 459 32.67 -5.72 23.17
C LEU A 459 33.02 -4.34 23.73
N PRO A 460 32.23 -3.82 24.70
CA PRO A 460 32.58 -2.62 25.44
C PRO A 460 34.00 -2.71 25.99
N GLY A 461 34.80 -1.67 25.73
CA GLY A 461 36.23 -1.63 26.05
C GLY A 461 37.14 -1.76 24.82
N ASP A 462 36.66 -2.36 23.73
CA ASP A 462 37.36 -2.39 22.45
C ASP A 462 37.33 -1.00 21.78
N ALA A 463 38.44 -0.59 21.15
CA ALA A 463 38.52 0.66 20.41
C ALA A 463 37.55 0.69 19.21
N LYS A 464 37.33 -0.45 18.53
CA LYS A 464 36.36 -0.58 17.43
C LYS A 464 34.93 -0.39 17.93
N PHE A 465 34.62 -0.89 19.13
CA PHE A 465 33.31 -0.67 19.76
C PHE A 465 33.07 0.82 20.03
N ARG A 466 34.06 1.51 20.63
CA ARG A 466 33.97 2.96 20.86
C ARG A 466 33.80 3.72 19.55
N TYR A 467 34.54 3.34 18.51
CA TYR A 467 34.46 3.99 17.20
C TYR A 467 33.06 3.88 16.57
N LEU A 468 32.36 2.75 16.75
CA LEU A 468 30.97 2.62 16.31
C LEU A 468 30.05 3.63 17.02
N LEU A 469 30.18 3.76 18.34
CA LEU A 469 29.40 4.74 19.11
C LEU A 469 29.69 6.18 18.66
N ASP A 470 30.98 6.51 18.50
CA ASP A 470 31.42 7.83 18.04
C ASP A 470 30.94 8.12 16.61
N SER A 471 30.71 7.08 15.80
CA SER A 471 30.13 7.17 14.45
C SER A 471 28.59 7.22 14.47
N GLY A 472 27.96 7.30 15.65
CA GLY A 472 26.51 7.41 15.81
C GLY A 472 25.75 6.09 15.86
N PHE A 473 26.43 4.95 15.86
CA PHE A 473 25.78 3.63 16.00
C PHE A 473 25.61 3.28 17.48
N GLN A 474 24.38 3.30 17.97
CA GLN A 474 24.06 3.00 19.38
C GLN A 474 23.39 1.66 19.57
N VAL A 475 22.80 1.07 18.52
CA VAL A 475 22.16 -0.26 18.59
C VAL A 475 23.01 -1.22 17.76
N LEU A 476 23.63 -2.17 18.45
CA LEU A 476 24.64 -3.06 17.89
C LEU A 476 24.13 -4.50 17.90
N CYS A 477 23.91 -5.07 16.73
CA CYS A 477 23.26 -6.37 16.57
C CYS A 477 24.27 -7.45 16.13
N SER A 478 24.44 -8.50 16.92
CA SER A 478 25.23 -9.70 16.60
C SER A 478 24.33 -10.91 16.34
N VAL A 479 24.92 -12.08 16.10
CA VAL A 479 24.16 -13.34 15.99
C VAL A 479 24.32 -14.17 17.25
N GLY A 480 23.20 -14.71 17.74
CA GLY A 480 23.18 -15.55 18.93
C GLY A 480 22.15 -16.67 18.83
N PRO A 481 22.36 -17.77 19.58
CA PRO A 481 21.47 -18.92 19.56
C PRO A 481 20.13 -18.66 20.25
N THR A 482 20.11 -17.74 21.22
CA THR A 482 18.95 -17.40 22.06
C THR A 482 18.80 -15.88 22.15
N GLU A 483 17.68 -15.41 22.69
CA GLU A 483 17.43 -13.98 22.85
C GLU A 483 18.44 -13.37 23.83
N TYR A 484 19.13 -12.31 23.39
CA TYR A 484 20.01 -11.50 24.23
C TYR A 484 19.74 -10.03 23.93
N LEU A 485 19.47 -9.25 24.98
CA LEU A 485 19.31 -7.80 24.90
C LEU A 485 19.90 -7.15 26.14
N LYS A 486 20.96 -6.36 25.96
CA LYS A 486 21.56 -5.54 27.00
C LYS A 486 21.53 -4.09 26.57
N SER A 487 21.11 -3.19 27.45
CA SER A 487 21.10 -1.75 27.16
C SER A 487 21.67 -0.94 28.31
N THR A 488 22.23 0.21 27.94
CA THR A 488 22.71 1.28 28.81
C THR A 488 22.24 2.60 28.22
N PRO A 489 22.35 3.73 28.94
CA PRO A 489 22.10 5.04 28.35
C PRO A 489 22.95 5.35 27.10
N ALA A 490 24.10 4.71 26.89
CA ALA A 490 24.95 4.99 25.74
C ALA A 490 24.68 4.11 24.52
N TYR A 491 24.29 2.85 24.74
CA TYR A 491 24.15 1.84 23.68
C TYR A 491 23.26 0.67 24.10
N ALA A 492 22.76 -0.06 23.10
CA ALA A 492 22.16 -1.39 23.22
C ALA A 492 22.93 -2.42 22.39
N MET A 493 23.01 -3.64 22.91
CA MET A 493 23.52 -4.81 22.21
C MET A 493 22.42 -5.86 22.17
N MET A 494 22.17 -6.43 20.99
CA MET A 494 21.13 -7.41 20.76
C MET A 494 21.67 -8.59 19.93
N ASP A 495 21.26 -9.80 20.25
CA ASP A 495 21.50 -10.94 19.36
C ASP A 495 20.29 -11.17 18.44
N ARG A 496 20.58 -11.56 17.21
CA ARG A 496 19.63 -11.98 16.19
C ARG A 496 19.76 -13.47 15.93
N ARG A 497 18.66 -14.13 15.59
CA ARG A 497 18.63 -15.54 15.21
C ARG A 497 18.53 -15.64 13.69
N HIS A 498 19.47 -16.38 13.09
CA HIS A 498 19.43 -16.65 11.66
C HIS A 498 18.30 -17.61 11.35
N ILE A 499 17.65 -17.37 10.21
CA ILE A 499 16.67 -18.27 9.62
C ILE A 499 17.21 -18.67 8.25
N ASP A 500 17.90 -19.80 8.23
CA ASP A 500 18.57 -20.38 7.07
C ASP A 500 18.54 -21.93 7.17
N GLY A 501 19.15 -22.62 6.20
CA GLY A 501 19.21 -24.08 6.20
C GLY A 501 19.98 -24.66 7.38
N LEU A 502 21.05 -24.00 7.85
CA LEU A 502 21.75 -24.41 9.07
C LEU A 502 20.83 -24.32 10.29
N ALA A 503 20.00 -23.28 10.40
CA ALA A 503 19.01 -23.18 11.48
C ALA A 503 17.95 -24.29 11.39
N PHE A 504 17.47 -24.58 10.18
CA PHE A 504 16.48 -25.63 9.94
C PHE A 504 17.01 -27.01 10.32
N TYR A 505 18.32 -27.24 10.25
CA TYR A 505 18.91 -28.51 10.64
C TYR A 505 19.34 -28.53 12.10
N TYR A 506 20.20 -27.59 12.51
CA TYR A 506 20.87 -27.62 13.81
C TYR A 506 20.08 -26.91 14.93
N GLN A 507 19.06 -26.11 14.60
CA GLN A 507 18.34 -25.27 15.57
C GLN A 507 16.83 -25.48 15.62
N ARG A 508 16.32 -26.61 15.11
CA ARG A 508 14.89 -26.94 15.09
C ARG A 508 14.17 -26.64 16.40
N ASP A 509 14.71 -27.13 17.52
CA ASP A 509 14.11 -26.95 18.84
C ASP A 509 14.04 -25.48 19.28
N ARG A 510 14.98 -24.65 18.83
CA ARG A 510 15.00 -23.21 19.10
C ARG A 510 14.05 -22.44 18.20
N LEU A 511 13.59 -23.03 17.09
CA LEU A 511 12.66 -22.41 16.15
C LEU A 511 11.20 -22.76 16.43
N ARG A 512 10.92 -23.82 17.21
CA ARG A 512 9.56 -24.32 17.51
C ARG A 512 8.57 -23.26 18.00
N ASN A 513 9.04 -22.23 18.71
CA ASN A 513 8.19 -21.14 19.20
C ASN A 513 7.74 -20.16 18.10
N PHE A 514 8.35 -20.23 16.91
CA PHE A 514 8.04 -19.41 15.74
C PHE A 514 7.30 -20.23 14.69
N PHE A 515 7.85 -21.38 14.34
CA PHE A 515 7.32 -22.29 13.32
C PHE A 515 7.93 -23.69 13.50
N ASP A 516 7.27 -24.70 12.94
CA ASP A 516 7.84 -26.03 12.82
C ASP A 516 8.63 -26.14 11.50
N THR A 517 9.92 -26.47 11.58
CA THR A 517 10.83 -26.49 10.43
C THR A 517 10.38 -27.50 9.37
N GLU A 518 9.90 -28.67 9.78
CA GLU A 518 9.41 -29.69 8.84
C GLU A 518 8.18 -29.20 8.09
N SER A 519 7.29 -28.48 8.77
CA SER A 519 6.11 -27.86 8.17
C SER A 519 6.37 -26.63 7.32
N VAL A 520 7.61 -26.14 7.17
CA VAL A 520 7.88 -24.98 6.29
C VAL A 520 8.91 -25.29 5.20
N THR A 521 9.73 -26.32 5.39
CA THR A 521 10.81 -26.70 4.48
C THR A 521 10.31 -26.92 3.05
N ASP A 522 11.02 -26.35 2.09
CA ASP A 522 10.75 -26.52 0.67
C ASP A 522 11.10 -27.95 0.23
N PRO A 523 10.20 -28.70 -0.42
CA PRO A 523 10.51 -30.02 -0.94
C PRO A 523 11.60 -30.02 -2.05
N MET A 524 11.95 -28.85 -2.60
CA MET A 524 13.05 -28.69 -3.55
C MET A 524 14.43 -28.61 -2.89
N ARG A 525 14.52 -28.51 -1.56
CA ARG A 525 15.82 -28.61 -0.90
C ARG A 525 16.45 -29.99 -1.17
N PRO A 526 17.78 -30.06 -1.36
CA PRO A 526 18.48 -31.34 -1.41
C PRO A 526 18.16 -32.19 -0.18
N VAL A 527 17.92 -33.48 -0.39
CA VAL A 527 17.88 -34.44 0.72
C VAL A 527 19.30 -34.58 1.23
N GLN A 528 19.57 -34.05 2.43
CA GLN A 528 20.88 -34.17 3.05
C GLN A 528 21.27 -35.64 3.17
N LYS A 529 22.46 -35.96 2.66
CA LYS A 529 23.06 -37.30 2.67
C LYS A 529 23.66 -37.65 4.04
#